data_AF-A0A1F4QRX5-F1
#
_entry.id   AF-A0A1F4QRX5-F1
#
_cell.length_a   1.000
_cell.length_b   1.000
_cell.length_c   1.000
_cell.angle_alpha   90.00
_cell.angle_beta   90.00
_cell.angle_gamma   90.00
#
_symmetry.space_group_name_H-M   'P 1'
#
loop_
_entity.id
_entity.type
_entity.pdbx_description
1 polymer ?
#
loop_
_entity_poly.entity_id
_entity_poly.type
_entity_poly.pdbx_seq_one_letter_code
_entity_poly.pdbx_strand_id
1 'polypeptide(L)'
;MVDLNRFEKQIYCQNGEAGILEAIFRRIGTTNKFYVEFGSSFDGSECNTRFFREKRGWSGILMDAEAALPIIGKEFVTAENINFLFEKYKVPGEFDLLSIDIDGNDYWVWKALRAEYSPRVVVIEYNANVPVNRSAVVEYDPHFRWDDTDYYGASLLALTELAATKGYSLLGCESRGINAFFVRNDLVKDNFALRDIQEVYKPPRYEREGGGLGHHPSGRAMKNLR
;
A
#
# COMPACT_ATOMS: atom_id res chain seq x y z
N MET A 1 16.62 -0.88 16.87
CA MET A 1 15.61 -1.82 16.38
C MET A 1 14.26 -1.13 16.47
N VAL A 2 13.56 -0.92 15.36
CA VAL A 2 12.27 -0.20 15.36
C VAL A 2 11.20 -1.23 15.05
N ASP A 3 10.49 -1.65 16.08
CA ASP A 3 9.24 -2.40 15.94
C ASP A 3 8.16 -1.40 15.48
N LEU A 4 7.79 -1.45 14.18
CA LEU A 4 6.86 -0.50 13.57
C LEU A 4 5.51 -0.49 14.29
N ASN A 5 5.04 -1.65 14.75
CA ASN A 5 3.70 -1.81 15.32
C ASN A 5 3.51 -0.98 16.61
N ARG A 6 4.60 -0.61 17.31
CA ARG A 6 4.54 0.28 18.48
C ARG A 6 4.15 1.72 18.16
N PHE A 7 4.23 2.10 16.90
CA PHE A 7 3.89 3.44 16.45
C PHE A 7 2.48 3.55 15.90
N GLU A 8 1.73 2.45 15.81
CA GLU A 8 0.39 2.43 15.23
C GLU A 8 -0.55 3.42 15.92
N LYS A 9 -1.22 4.23 15.10
CA LYS A 9 -2.25 5.17 15.53
C LYS A 9 -3.31 5.25 14.45
N GLN A 10 -4.54 4.96 14.82
CA GLN A 10 -5.71 5.07 13.95
C GLN A 10 -6.19 6.52 13.91
N ILE A 11 -5.69 7.27 12.92
CA ILE A 11 -6.03 8.68 12.72
C ILE A 11 -6.34 8.88 11.24
N TYR A 12 -7.63 8.87 10.91
CA TYR A 12 -8.17 9.00 9.54
C TYR A 12 -7.75 7.87 8.56
N CYS A 13 -7.05 6.85 9.04
CA CYS A 13 -6.70 5.63 8.31
C CYS A 13 -7.50 4.45 8.87
N GLN A 14 -7.56 3.37 8.10
CA GLN A 14 -8.31 2.17 8.49
C GLN A 14 -7.76 1.55 9.79
N ASN A 15 -6.43 1.49 9.94
CA ASN A 15 -5.76 0.78 11.03
C ASN A 15 -4.67 1.66 11.66
N GLY A 16 -3.43 1.20 11.74
CA GLY A 16 -2.33 1.88 12.40
C GLY A 16 -1.42 2.72 11.49
N GLU A 17 -1.76 2.87 10.21
CA GLU A 17 -0.87 3.34 9.14
C GLU A 17 -0.33 4.74 9.41
N ALA A 18 -1.17 5.68 9.86
CA ALA A 18 -0.77 7.08 10.07
C ALA A 18 0.42 7.20 11.06
N GLY A 19 0.37 6.42 12.14
CA GLY A 19 1.43 6.42 13.15
C GLY A 19 2.72 5.75 12.69
N ILE A 20 2.62 4.65 11.93
CA ILE A 20 3.78 3.99 11.31
C ILE A 20 4.46 4.92 10.32
N LEU A 21 3.69 5.51 9.39
CA LEU A 21 4.19 6.46 8.41
C LEU A 21 4.85 7.68 9.07
N GLU A 22 4.25 8.21 10.14
CA GLU A 22 4.84 9.31 10.91
C GLU A 22 6.19 8.91 11.50
N ALA A 23 6.32 7.69 12.03
CA ALA A 23 7.57 7.20 12.58
C ALA A 23 8.65 6.99 11.49
N ILE A 24 8.25 6.52 10.30
CA ILE A 24 9.14 6.38 9.14
C ILE A 24 9.66 7.77 8.73
N PHE A 25 8.78 8.72 8.43
CA PHE A 25 9.17 10.07 7.98
C PHE A 25 9.87 10.90 9.06
N ARG A 26 9.62 10.65 10.36
CA ARG A 26 10.44 11.24 11.43
C ARG A 26 11.90 10.79 11.35
N ARG A 27 12.15 9.58 10.83
CA ARG A 27 13.48 8.99 10.76
C ARG A 27 14.20 9.35 9.46
N ILE A 28 13.53 9.25 8.32
CA ILE A 28 14.13 9.57 7.01
C ILE A 28 14.00 11.06 6.62
N GLY A 29 13.23 11.85 7.37
CA GLY A 29 12.85 13.22 6.98
C GLY A 29 11.85 13.26 5.83
N THR A 30 11.52 14.46 5.33
CA THR A 30 10.64 14.68 4.17
C THR A 30 11.37 15.51 3.11
N THR A 31 11.02 15.36 1.84
CA THR A 31 11.54 16.23 0.76
C THR A 31 10.51 17.26 0.35
N ASN A 32 9.47 16.84 -0.36
CA ASN A 32 8.45 17.72 -0.93
C ASN A 32 7.08 17.61 -0.25
N LYS A 33 6.94 16.67 0.71
CA LYS A 33 5.68 16.35 1.38
C LYS A 33 4.55 16.07 0.39
N PHE A 34 4.90 15.49 -0.76
CA PHE A 34 3.97 15.13 -1.81
C PHE A 34 3.57 13.67 -1.66
N TYR A 35 2.27 13.39 -1.76
CA TYR A 35 1.74 12.04 -1.73
C TYR A 35 0.90 11.70 -2.96
N VAL A 36 0.79 10.41 -3.26
CA VAL A 36 -0.20 9.85 -4.20
C VAL A 36 -0.86 8.66 -3.51
N GLU A 37 -2.19 8.59 -3.52
CA GLU A 37 -2.95 7.48 -2.94
C GLU A 37 -4.03 6.99 -3.91
N PHE A 38 -4.09 5.67 -4.09
CA PHE A 38 -5.15 4.96 -4.83
C PHE A 38 -6.06 4.23 -3.86
N GLY A 39 -7.37 4.29 -4.13
CA GLY A 39 -8.43 3.71 -3.30
C GLY A 39 -8.58 4.40 -1.94
N SER A 40 -8.63 5.73 -1.97
CA SER A 40 -8.78 6.56 -0.77
C SER A 40 -10.18 6.53 -0.13
N SER A 41 -10.95 5.46 -0.40
CA SER A 41 -12.39 5.29 -0.14
C SER A 41 -13.31 6.32 -0.81
N PHE A 42 -14.58 5.94 -0.97
CA PHE A 42 -15.65 6.76 -1.57
C PHE A 42 -15.77 8.17 -0.94
N ASP A 43 -15.59 8.28 0.39
CA ASP A 43 -15.79 9.49 1.19
C ASP A 43 -14.52 10.00 1.90
N GLY A 44 -13.35 9.38 1.69
CA GLY A 44 -12.11 9.78 2.36
C GLY A 44 -12.11 9.51 3.88
N SER A 45 -12.94 8.57 4.33
CA SER A 45 -12.97 8.10 5.73
C SER A 45 -11.77 7.23 6.09
N GLU A 46 -11.27 6.44 5.14
CA GLU A 46 -10.12 5.53 5.29
C GLU A 46 -9.04 5.96 4.29
N CYS A 47 -8.22 6.93 4.69
CA CYS A 47 -7.23 7.54 3.82
C CYS A 47 -5.89 7.71 4.56
N ASN A 48 -4.90 6.93 4.15
CA ASN A 48 -3.57 6.88 4.78
C ASN A 48 -2.86 8.24 4.75
N THR A 49 -3.17 9.07 3.76
CA THR A 49 -2.56 10.40 3.59
C THR A 49 -3.35 11.53 4.27
N ARG A 50 -4.58 11.29 4.75
CA ARG A 50 -5.44 12.35 5.32
C ARG A 50 -4.81 13.00 6.56
N PHE A 51 -4.20 12.22 7.44
CA PHE A 51 -3.44 12.74 8.58
C PHE A 51 -2.33 13.70 8.14
N PHE A 52 -1.56 13.32 7.11
CA PHE A 52 -0.45 14.12 6.59
C PHE A 52 -0.94 15.42 5.94
N ARG A 53 -2.00 15.33 5.13
CA ARG A 53 -2.66 16.48 4.52
C ARG A 53 -3.15 17.48 5.55
N GLU A 54 -3.94 17.02 6.53
CA GLU A 54 -4.64 17.92 7.45
C GLU A 54 -3.79 18.40 8.63
N LYS A 55 -2.79 17.62 9.05
CA LYS A 55 -2.01 17.91 10.28
C LYS A 55 -0.54 18.20 10.03
N ARG A 56 0.02 17.83 8.87
CA ARG A 56 1.46 17.93 8.59
C ARG A 56 1.79 18.82 7.39
N GLY A 57 0.79 19.40 6.74
CA GLY A 57 0.95 20.33 5.62
C GLY A 57 1.43 19.66 4.35
N TRP A 58 1.05 18.41 4.13
CA TRP A 58 1.35 17.67 2.90
C TRP A 58 0.30 17.98 1.83
N SER A 59 0.69 17.85 0.58
CA SER A 59 -0.19 17.97 -0.58
C SER A 59 -0.04 16.75 -1.47
N GLY A 60 -0.98 16.49 -2.36
CA GLY A 60 -0.92 15.27 -3.15
C GLY A 60 -2.19 15.00 -3.92
N ILE A 61 -2.24 13.81 -4.50
CA ILE A 61 -3.33 13.32 -5.34
C ILE A 61 -4.02 12.16 -4.62
N LEU A 62 -5.34 12.23 -4.54
CA LEU A 62 -6.21 11.14 -4.13
C LEU A 62 -6.95 10.64 -5.37
N MET A 63 -7.01 9.34 -5.57
CA MET A 63 -7.77 8.72 -6.66
C MET A 63 -8.58 7.55 -6.15
N ASP A 64 -9.81 7.44 -6.64
CA ASP A 64 -10.71 6.34 -6.33
C ASP A 64 -11.69 6.12 -7.48
N ALA A 65 -12.11 4.86 -7.71
CA ALA A 65 -13.05 4.49 -8.76
C ALA A 65 -14.45 5.09 -8.53
N GLU A 66 -14.84 5.23 -7.27
CA GLU A 66 -16.18 5.62 -6.83
C GLU A 66 -16.21 7.00 -6.17
N ALA A 67 -15.13 7.78 -6.28
CA ALA A 67 -14.98 9.11 -5.68
C ALA A 67 -16.27 9.97 -5.66
N ALA A 68 -16.71 10.34 -4.45
CA ALA A 68 -17.84 11.25 -4.22
C ALA A 68 -17.39 12.68 -3.89
N LEU A 69 -16.20 12.81 -3.30
CA LEU A 69 -15.66 14.10 -2.88
C LEU A 69 -14.86 14.75 -4.01
N PRO A 70 -15.04 16.06 -4.27
CA PRO A 70 -14.30 16.77 -5.33
C PRO A 70 -12.77 16.76 -5.19
N ILE A 71 -12.25 16.50 -3.98
CA ILE A 71 -10.81 16.40 -3.72
C ILE A 71 -10.21 15.06 -4.20
N ILE A 72 -11.06 14.07 -4.49
CA ILE A 72 -10.67 12.74 -4.95
C ILE A 72 -10.90 12.67 -6.46
N GLY A 73 -9.85 12.42 -7.23
CA GLY A 73 -9.95 12.17 -8.66
C GLY A 73 -10.70 10.87 -8.91
N LYS A 74 -11.80 10.95 -9.67
CA LYS A 74 -12.56 9.76 -10.05
C LYS A 74 -11.83 8.98 -11.15
N GLU A 75 -11.04 7.99 -10.77
CA GLU A 75 -10.16 7.23 -11.66
C GLU A 75 -10.23 5.74 -11.33
N PHE A 76 -10.49 4.91 -12.35
CA PHE A 76 -10.31 3.48 -12.22
C PHE A 76 -8.87 3.11 -12.64
N VAL A 77 -8.00 2.90 -11.66
CA VAL A 77 -6.56 2.71 -11.90
C VAL A 77 -6.25 1.31 -12.43
N THR A 78 -5.51 1.23 -13.53
CA THR A 78 -5.09 -0.02 -14.18
C THR A 78 -3.60 0.01 -14.52
N ALA A 79 -3.05 -1.14 -14.91
CA ALA A 79 -1.66 -1.22 -15.35
C ALA A 79 -1.40 -0.40 -16.63
N GLU A 80 -2.41 -0.23 -17.49
CA GLU A 80 -2.28 0.53 -18.75
C GLU A 80 -2.31 2.04 -18.51
N ASN A 81 -3.10 2.51 -17.54
CA ASN A 81 -3.34 3.95 -17.38
C ASN A 81 -2.50 4.61 -16.30
N ILE A 82 -1.87 3.86 -15.38
CA ILE A 82 -1.20 4.43 -14.21
C ILE A 82 -0.17 5.51 -14.56
N ASN A 83 0.63 5.29 -15.61
CA ASN A 83 1.65 6.26 -16.03
C ASN A 83 1.01 7.51 -16.65
N PHE A 84 -0.06 7.35 -17.44
CA PHE A 84 -0.83 8.48 -17.95
C PHE A 84 -1.47 9.29 -16.81
N LEU A 85 -1.98 8.64 -15.78
CA LEU A 85 -2.53 9.33 -14.61
C LEU A 85 -1.45 10.15 -13.89
N PHE A 86 -0.25 9.61 -13.72
CA PHE A 86 0.86 10.35 -13.12
C PHE A 86 1.26 11.57 -13.95
N GLU A 87 1.27 11.46 -15.28
CA GLU A 87 1.50 12.58 -16.19
C GLU A 87 0.37 13.62 -16.11
N LYS A 88 -0.90 13.17 -16.17
CA LYS A 88 -2.11 14.00 -16.09
C LYS A 88 -2.13 14.85 -14.82
N TYR A 89 -1.81 14.24 -13.68
CA TYR A 89 -1.78 14.89 -12.38
C TYR A 89 -0.45 15.57 -12.05
N LYS A 90 0.52 15.55 -12.99
CA LYS A 90 1.84 16.17 -12.83
C LYS A 90 2.57 15.69 -11.58
N VAL A 91 2.47 14.40 -11.30
CA VAL A 91 3.19 13.77 -10.18
C VAL A 91 4.69 13.96 -10.40
N PRO A 92 5.44 14.52 -9.44
CA PRO A 92 6.87 14.68 -9.58
C PRO A 92 7.56 13.32 -9.62
N GLY A 93 8.69 13.22 -10.32
CA GLY A 93 9.46 11.97 -10.41
C GLY A 93 9.88 11.45 -9.03
N GLU A 94 10.31 12.33 -8.12
CA GLU A 94 10.53 11.98 -6.72
C GLU A 94 9.47 12.62 -5.81
N PHE A 95 8.90 11.83 -4.91
CA PHE A 95 7.92 12.28 -3.91
C PHE A 95 8.01 11.46 -2.63
N ASP A 96 7.36 11.91 -1.57
CA ASP A 96 7.55 11.30 -0.26
C ASP A 96 6.77 9.98 -0.10
N LEU A 97 5.49 9.94 -0.49
CA LEU A 97 4.61 8.80 -0.16
C LEU A 97 3.75 8.32 -1.34
N LEU A 98 3.79 7.03 -1.63
CA LEU A 98 2.83 6.33 -2.48
C LEU A 98 2.00 5.35 -1.62
N SER A 99 0.68 5.42 -1.67
CA SER A 99 -0.25 4.48 -1.03
C SER A 99 -1.08 3.77 -2.11
N ILE A 100 -1.13 2.45 -2.08
CA ILE A 100 -1.79 1.60 -3.09
C ILE A 100 -2.73 0.65 -2.35
N ASP A 101 -4.03 0.86 -2.50
CA ASP A 101 -5.04 -0.01 -1.90
C ASP A 101 -6.26 -0.02 -2.82
N ILE A 102 -6.25 -0.86 -3.87
CA ILE A 102 -7.32 -0.94 -4.89
C ILE A 102 -8.00 -2.32 -4.92
N ASP A 103 -7.91 -3.05 -3.80
CA ASP A 103 -8.57 -4.32 -3.52
C ASP A 103 -8.35 -5.40 -4.59
N GLY A 104 -7.19 -5.45 -5.26
CA GLY A 104 -7.02 -6.37 -6.39
C GLY A 104 -5.72 -6.21 -7.18
N ASN A 105 -5.68 -5.25 -8.11
CA ASN A 105 -4.60 -5.12 -9.08
C ASN A 105 -3.35 -4.40 -8.52
N ASP A 106 -3.21 -4.27 -7.20
CA ASP A 106 -2.18 -3.51 -6.49
C ASP A 106 -0.77 -3.83 -7.00
N TYR A 107 -0.45 -5.14 -7.05
CA TYR A 107 0.82 -5.63 -7.58
C TYR A 107 1.04 -5.24 -9.04
N TRP A 108 0.01 -5.34 -9.89
CA TRP A 108 0.13 -5.09 -11.33
C TRP A 108 0.28 -3.60 -11.63
N VAL A 109 -0.46 -2.75 -10.91
CA VAL A 109 -0.35 -1.29 -11.00
C VAL A 109 1.03 -0.84 -10.54
N TRP A 110 1.52 -1.31 -9.40
CA TRP A 110 2.86 -0.96 -8.94
C TRP A 110 3.95 -1.47 -9.87
N LYS A 111 3.78 -2.67 -10.43
CA LYS A 111 4.69 -3.24 -11.43
C LYS A 111 4.76 -2.39 -12.69
N ALA A 112 3.62 -1.89 -13.18
CA ALA A 112 3.53 -1.08 -14.39
C ALA A 112 4.01 0.37 -14.22
N LEU A 113 4.05 0.90 -12.99
CA LEU A 113 4.56 2.24 -12.71
C LEU A 113 6.04 2.38 -13.17
N ARG A 114 6.31 3.34 -14.05
CA ARG A 114 7.63 3.59 -14.64
C ARG A 114 8.68 3.93 -13.58
N ALA A 115 9.94 3.57 -13.88
CA ALA A 115 11.08 3.78 -12.99
C ALA A 115 11.45 5.26 -12.74
N GLU A 116 10.93 6.19 -13.56
CA GLU A 116 11.09 7.64 -13.32
C GLU A 116 10.31 8.14 -12.09
N TYR A 117 9.31 7.37 -11.63
CA TYR A 117 8.56 7.64 -10.41
C TYR A 117 9.16 6.83 -9.26
N SER A 118 9.76 7.55 -8.31
CA SER A 118 10.57 7.03 -7.22
C SER A 118 10.10 7.62 -5.89
N PRO A 119 8.92 7.21 -5.38
CA PRO A 119 8.49 7.56 -4.03
C PRO A 119 9.55 7.15 -2.99
N ARG A 120 9.62 7.87 -1.87
CA ARG A 120 10.56 7.52 -0.79
C ARG A 120 10.03 6.39 0.09
N VAL A 121 8.70 6.34 0.24
CA VAL A 121 7.96 5.30 0.97
C VAL A 121 6.79 4.82 0.12
N VAL A 122 6.59 3.51 0.07
CA VAL A 122 5.40 2.87 -0.52
C VAL A 122 4.65 2.12 0.57
N VAL A 123 3.35 2.35 0.68
CA VAL A 123 2.42 1.52 1.45
C VAL A 123 1.52 0.82 0.45
N ILE A 124 1.35 -0.48 0.61
CA ILE A 124 0.55 -1.28 -0.32
C ILE A 124 -0.18 -2.40 0.42
N GLU A 125 -1.42 -2.63 0.02
CA GLU A 125 -2.24 -3.72 0.52
C GLU A 125 -1.60 -5.08 0.18
N TYR A 126 -1.64 -6.01 1.12
CA TYR A 126 -1.26 -7.40 0.91
C TYR A 126 -2.29 -8.37 1.49
N ASN A 127 -2.41 -9.51 0.84
CA ASN A 127 -3.32 -10.56 1.26
C ASN A 127 -2.63 -11.48 2.28
N ALA A 128 -2.90 -11.24 3.57
CA ALA A 128 -2.33 -12.04 4.66
C ALA A 128 -2.87 -13.48 4.72
N ASN A 129 -3.96 -13.82 4.01
CA ASN A 129 -4.42 -15.22 3.91
C ASN A 129 -3.43 -16.09 3.12
N VAL A 130 -2.55 -15.48 2.32
CA VAL A 130 -1.49 -16.19 1.62
C VAL A 130 -0.31 -16.43 2.56
N PRO A 131 0.20 -17.67 2.69
CA PRO A 131 1.39 -17.95 3.49
C PRO A 131 2.58 -17.09 3.09
N VAL A 132 3.31 -16.60 4.08
CA VAL A 132 4.48 -15.72 3.90
C VAL A 132 5.59 -16.30 3.00
N ASN A 133 5.67 -17.61 2.84
CA ASN A 133 6.64 -18.29 1.96
C ASN A 133 6.11 -18.55 0.54
N ARG A 134 4.88 -18.13 0.22
CA ARG A 134 4.26 -18.31 -1.10
C ARG A 134 4.18 -16.98 -1.83
N SER A 135 4.85 -16.91 -2.99
CA SER A 135 4.76 -15.75 -3.89
C SER A 135 3.58 -15.94 -4.85
N ALA A 136 2.46 -15.30 -4.54
CA ALA A 136 1.24 -15.37 -5.33
C ALA A 136 0.56 -14.00 -5.49
N VAL A 137 -0.18 -13.85 -6.59
CA VAL A 137 -0.94 -12.64 -6.97
C VAL A 137 -2.29 -13.05 -7.56
N VAL A 138 -3.30 -12.17 -7.52
CA VAL A 138 -4.47 -12.35 -8.39
C VAL A 138 -4.06 -12.24 -9.85
N GLU A 139 -4.75 -12.97 -10.72
CA GLU A 139 -4.61 -12.78 -12.17
C GLU A 139 -5.04 -11.37 -12.56
N TYR A 140 -4.26 -10.73 -13.43
CA TYR A 140 -4.55 -9.38 -13.88
C TYR A 140 -5.83 -9.36 -14.72
N ASP A 141 -6.78 -8.53 -14.29
CA ASP A 141 -7.98 -8.19 -15.05
C ASP A 141 -8.21 -6.67 -14.96
N PRO A 142 -8.15 -5.90 -16.06
CA PRO A 142 -8.36 -4.46 -16.02
C PRO A 142 -9.79 -4.06 -15.64
N HIS A 143 -10.72 -5.01 -15.49
CA HIS A 143 -12.07 -4.78 -14.99
C HIS A 143 -12.31 -5.40 -13.61
N PHE A 144 -11.24 -5.86 -12.94
CA PHE A 144 -11.35 -6.51 -11.64
C PHE A 144 -12.17 -5.67 -10.66
N ARG A 145 -13.11 -6.34 -10.00
CA ARG A 145 -13.86 -5.84 -8.85
C ARG A 145 -13.78 -6.93 -7.81
N TRP A 146 -13.39 -6.52 -6.61
CA TRP A 146 -13.37 -7.43 -5.49
C TRP A 146 -14.81 -7.85 -5.14
N ASP A 147 -14.97 -9.12 -4.77
CA ASP A 147 -16.24 -9.78 -4.47
C ASP A 147 -16.34 -10.18 -2.99
N ASP A 148 -15.63 -9.46 -2.12
CA ASP A 148 -15.52 -9.72 -0.67
C ASP A 148 -14.92 -11.10 -0.31
N THR A 149 -14.27 -11.77 -1.26
CA THR A 149 -13.62 -13.06 -1.05
C THR A 149 -12.15 -12.91 -0.66
N ASP A 150 -11.49 -14.01 -0.26
CA ASP A 150 -10.05 -14.06 -0.03
C ASP A 150 -9.19 -13.98 -1.31
N TYR A 151 -9.81 -13.77 -2.48
CA TYR A 151 -9.14 -13.56 -3.76
C TYR A 151 -9.00 -12.07 -4.09
N TYR A 152 -7.92 -11.47 -3.62
CA TYR A 152 -7.56 -10.07 -3.86
C TYR A 152 -6.04 -9.89 -3.73
N GLY A 153 -5.55 -8.77 -4.26
CA GLY A 153 -4.18 -8.28 -4.08
C GLY A 153 -3.08 -9.30 -4.37
N ALA A 154 -2.06 -9.26 -3.51
CA ALA A 154 -0.87 -10.07 -3.62
C ALA A 154 -0.36 -10.52 -2.24
N SER A 155 0.34 -11.65 -2.22
CA SER A 155 1.11 -12.10 -1.05
C SER A 155 2.21 -11.10 -0.67
N LEU A 156 2.57 -11.08 0.62
CA LEU A 156 3.69 -10.26 1.10
C LEU A 156 5.01 -10.59 0.36
N LEU A 157 5.24 -11.87 0.04
CA LEU A 157 6.45 -12.28 -0.67
C LEU A 157 6.48 -11.74 -2.10
N ALA A 158 5.36 -11.81 -2.84
CA ALA A 158 5.28 -11.26 -4.19
C ALA A 158 5.55 -9.75 -4.21
N LEU A 159 4.98 -9.00 -3.26
CA LEU A 159 5.23 -7.56 -3.12
C LEU A 159 6.68 -7.27 -2.75
N THR A 160 7.28 -8.07 -1.87
CA THR A 160 8.68 -7.92 -1.47
C THR A 160 9.64 -8.17 -2.63
N GLU A 161 9.35 -9.17 -3.46
CA GLU A 161 10.12 -9.47 -4.67
C GLU A 161 10.01 -8.32 -5.69
N LEU A 162 8.79 -7.81 -5.92
CA LEU A 162 8.57 -6.67 -6.79
C LEU A 162 9.31 -5.42 -6.27
N ALA A 163 9.17 -5.11 -4.98
CA ALA A 163 9.85 -4.01 -4.30
C ALA A 163 11.36 -4.05 -4.54
N ALA A 164 11.98 -5.23 -4.41
CA ALA A 164 13.40 -5.42 -4.64
C ALA A 164 13.81 -5.06 -6.07
N THR A 165 13.03 -5.46 -7.08
CA THR A 165 13.29 -5.09 -8.49
C THR A 165 13.16 -3.60 -8.77
N LYS A 166 12.42 -2.88 -7.92
CA LYS A 166 12.18 -1.43 -8.03
C LYS A 166 13.09 -0.60 -7.11
N GLY A 167 13.98 -1.22 -6.34
CA GLY A 167 14.92 -0.52 -5.44
C GLY A 167 14.35 -0.17 -4.06
N TYR A 168 13.45 -1.00 -3.53
CA TYR A 168 12.84 -0.84 -2.21
C TYR A 168 13.07 -2.05 -1.31
N SER A 169 13.05 -1.81 0.00
CA SER A 169 13.15 -2.83 1.04
C SER A 169 11.88 -2.85 1.89
N LEU A 170 11.41 -4.05 2.23
CA LEU A 170 10.33 -4.24 3.20
C LEU A 170 10.79 -3.81 4.60
N LEU A 171 10.07 -2.89 5.22
CA LEU A 171 10.31 -2.48 6.59
C LEU A 171 9.40 -3.22 7.59
N GLY A 172 8.17 -3.53 7.19
CA GLY A 172 7.27 -4.42 7.90
C GLY A 172 5.82 -4.22 7.53
N CYS A 173 4.92 -4.80 8.32
CA CYS A 173 3.47 -4.74 8.12
C CYS A 173 2.77 -4.19 9.37
N GLU A 174 1.61 -3.56 9.19
CA GLU A 174 0.75 -3.19 10.31
C GLU A 174 0.10 -4.43 10.95
N SER A 175 -0.33 -4.31 12.20
CA SER A 175 -0.70 -5.43 13.09
C SER A 175 -1.88 -6.27 12.61
N ARG A 176 -2.74 -5.74 11.73
CA ARG A 176 -3.91 -6.47 11.21
C ARG A 176 -3.63 -7.33 9.99
N GLY A 177 -2.47 -7.17 9.36
CA GLY A 177 -2.10 -7.91 8.16
C GLY A 177 -2.85 -7.47 6.91
N ILE A 178 -2.95 -6.15 6.73
CA ILE A 178 -3.57 -5.49 5.58
C ILE A 178 -2.50 -4.73 4.80
N ASN A 179 -1.72 -3.86 5.45
CA ASN A 179 -0.77 -2.97 4.78
C ASN A 179 0.69 -3.34 5.03
N ALA A 180 1.49 -3.32 3.96
CA ALA A 180 2.94 -3.49 3.99
C ALA A 180 3.66 -2.18 3.66
N PHE A 181 4.76 -1.90 4.36
CA PHE A 181 5.53 -0.66 4.26
C PHE A 181 6.90 -0.92 3.67
N PHE A 182 7.19 -0.25 2.56
CA PHE A 182 8.46 -0.32 1.83
C PHE A 182 9.16 1.03 1.82
N VAL A 183 10.48 1.02 1.93
CA VAL A 183 11.31 2.24 1.90
C VAL A 183 12.37 2.09 0.82
N ARG A 184 12.65 3.18 0.10
CA ARG A 184 13.67 3.23 -0.95
C ARG A 184 15.05 2.89 -0.38
N ASN A 185 15.83 2.05 -1.08
CA ASN A 185 17.05 1.43 -0.55
C ASN A 185 18.13 2.43 -0.09
N ASP A 186 18.25 3.57 -0.77
CA ASP A 186 19.18 4.66 -0.40
C ASP A 186 18.85 5.27 0.97
N LEU A 187 17.59 5.17 1.41
CA LEU A 187 17.13 5.66 2.71
C LEU A 187 17.20 4.59 3.81
N VAL A 188 17.54 3.34 3.49
CA VAL A 188 17.55 2.24 4.47
C VAL A 188 18.82 2.25 5.31
N LYS A 189 20.00 2.27 4.68
CA LYS A 189 21.29 1.94 5.30
C LYS A 189 21.56 2.65 6.64
N ASP A 190 21.25 3.95 6.70
CA ASP A 190 21.54 4.77 7.88
C ASP A 190 20.34 4.92 8.82
N ASN A 191 19.16 4.49 8.38
CA ASN A 191 17.91 4.68 9.11
C ASN A 191 17.39 3.37 9.70
N PHE A 192 17.42 2.24 9.00
CA PHE A 192 16.70 1.05 9.42
C PHE A 192 17.61 -0.18 9.48
N ALA A 193 17.34 -1.03 10.48
CA ALA A 193 17.83 -2.40 10.50
C ALA A 193 16.70 -3.29 10.00
N LEU A 194 16.86 -3.85 8.80
CA LEU A 194 15.86 -4.73 8.19
C LEU A 194 15.76 -6.05 8.99
N ARG A 195 14.59 -6.67 8.93
CA ARG A 195 14.28 -7.96 9.56
C ARG A 195 13.87 -8.95 8.49
N ASP A 196 13.90 -10.24 8.84
CA ASP A 196 13.41 -11.27 7.94
C ASP A 196 11.91 -11.11 7.68
N ILE A 197 11.44 -11.47 6.49
CA ILE A 197 10.02 -11.39 6.12
C ILE A 197 9.12 -12.16 7.11
N GLN A 198 9.60 -13.29 7.66
CA GLN A 198 8.89 -14.08 8.67
C GLN A 198 8.68 -13.31 9.98
N GLU A 199 9.60 -12.42 10.32
CA GLU A 199 9.54 -11.64 11.55
C GLU A 199 8.59 -10.44 11.47
N VAL A 200 8.35 -9.94 10.26
CA VAL A 200 7.54 -8.74 10.01
C VAL A 200 6.16 -9.04 9.44
N TYR A 201 5.97 -10.22 8.86
CA TYR A 201 4.67 -10.72 8.42
C TYR A 201 3.67 -10.72 9.59
N LYS A 202 2.42 -10.32 9.29
CA LYS A 202 1.31 -10.39 10.23
C LYS A 202 0.21 -11.27 9.64
N PRO A 203 -0.29 -12.26 10.38
CA PRO A 203 -1.43 -13.05 9.93
C PRO A 203 -2.70 -12.17 9.91
N PRO A 204 -3.73 -12.59 9.16
CA PRO A 204 -4.97 -11.83 9.05
C PRO A 204 -5.65 -11.65 10.40
N ARG A 205 -5.96 -10.40 10.77
CA ARG A 205 -6.79 -10.04 11.94
C ARG A 205 -7.92 -9.10 11.53
N TYR A 206 -8.73 -9.59 10.60
CA TYR A 206 -9.94 -8.92 10.14
C TYR A 206 -11.06 -9.16 11.16
N GLU A 207 -11.05 -8.47 12.30
CA GLU A 207 -12.23 -8.48 13.17
C GLU A 207 -13.42 -7.88 12.42
N ARG A 208 -14.45 -8.70 12.17
CA ARG A 208 -15.81 -8.23 11.88
C ARG A 208 -16.58 -8.15 13.19
N GLU A 209 -17.43 -7.12 13.37
CA GLU A 209 -18.53 -7.21 14.35
C GLU A 209 -19.30 -8.52 14.07
N GLY A 210 -19.21 -9.51 14.97
CA GLY A 210 -19.82 -10.83 14.80
C GLY A 210 -18.88 -12.04 14.77
N GLY A 211 -17.55 -11.86 14.89
CA GLY A 211 -16.63 -12.96 15.20
C GLY A 211 -16.26 -13.90 14.03
N GLY A 212 -16.48 -13.50 12.79
CA GLY A 212 -15.97 -14.22 11.61
C GLY A 212 -14.48 -14.00 11.40
N LEU A 213 -13.72 -15.07 11.20
CA LEU A 213 -12.32 -15.04 10.74
C LEU A 213 -12.32 -14.87 9.22
N GLY A 214 -11.72 -13.81 8.68
CA GLY A 214 -11.41 -13.78 7.24
C GLY A 214 -12.45 -13.16 6.32
N HIS A 215 -12.01 -12.88 5.09
CA HIS A 215 -12.90 -12.75 3.93
C HIS A 215 -13.46 -14.12 3.54
N HIS A 216 -14.55 -14.16 2.77
CA HIS A 216 -15.15 -15.42 2.36
C HIS A 216 -14.22 -16.21 1.44
N PRO A 217 -14.13 -17.56 1.54
CA PRO A 217 -13.28 -18.32 0.63
C PRO A 217 -13.72 -18.16 -0.83
N SER A 218 -12.77 -17.88 -1.72
CA SER A 218 -13.01 -17.83 -3.16
C SER A 218 -12.90 -19.22 -3.81
N GLY A 219 -13.65 -19.43 -4.89
CA GLY A 219 -13.41 -20.57 -5.80
C GLY A 219 -12.20 -20.35 -6.72
N ARG A 220 -11.65 -19.14 -6.76
CA ARG A 220 -10.49 -18.77 -7.59
C ARG A 220 -9.19 -19.04 -6.86
N ALA A 221 -8.16 -19.46 -7.60
CA ALA A 221 -6.83 -19.69 -7.06
C ALA A 221 -5.88 -18.58 -7.51
N MET A 222 -5.14 -17.98 -6.56
CA MET A 222 -4.11 -17.00 -6.90
C MET A 222 -2.98 -17.64 -7.74
N LYS A 223 -2.48 -16.86 -8.70
CA LYS A 223 -1.38 -17.21 -9.60
C LYS A 223 -0.05 -17.17 -8.85
N ASN A 224 0.68 -18.30 -8.83
CA ASN A 224 2.04 -18.32 -8.30
C ASN A 224 3.02 -17.64 -9.28
N LEU A 225 3.97 -16.87 -8.76
CA LEU A 225 5.02 -16.22 -9.57
C LEU A 225 6.32 -17.04 -9.66
N ARG A 226 6.36 -18.19 -8.98
CA ARG A 226 7.46 -19.18 -8.94
C ARG A 226 6.91 -20.58 -9.17
#